data_AF-A0A183AEB1-F1
#
_entry.id   AF-A0A183AEB1-F1
#
_cell.length_a   1.000
_cell.length_b   1.000
_cell.length_c   1.000
_cell.angle_alpha   90.00
_cell.angle_beta   90.00
_cell.angle_gamma   90.00
#
_symmetry.space_group_name_H-M   'P 1'
#
loop_
_entity.id
_entity.type
_entity.pdbx_description
1 polymer ?
#
loop_
_entity_poly.entity_id
_entity_poly.type
_entity_poly.pdbx_seq_one_letter_code
_entity_poly.pdbx_strand_id
1 'polypeptide(L)'
;MEISLSLFTDDQHSRLRQLVLKCSNNKGGTKMAPIQLELDGSPIFLKRRIIPLGLREPVKKVLDDLVEKGVLTPVDYSVWATPIVISLKRDGKTPGICGDYRITVNKYSNH
;
A
#
# COMPACT_ATOMS: atom_id res chain seq x y z
N MET A 1 -1.84 20.50 4.97
CA MET A 1 -1.13 19.94 6.13
C MET A 1 0.36 20.08 5.82
N GLU A 2 1.06 20.88 6.60
CA GLU A 2 2.45 21.27 6.36
C GLU A 2 3.38 20.06 6.41
N ILE A 3 4.32 19.99 5.46
CA ILE A 3 5.40 19.00 5.44
C ILE A 3 6.58 19.68 6.13
N SER A 4 6.89 19.23 7.35
CA SER A 4 8.15 19.54 8.02
C SER A 4 9.29 18.85 7.29
N LEU A 5 10.19 19.64 6.73
CA LEU A 5 11.43 19.21 6.11
C LEU A 5 12.39 18.73 7.21
N SER A 6 12.76 17.45 7.22
CA SER A 6 13.89 16.96 8.03
C SER A 6 14.93 16.30 7.12
N LEU A 7 16.16 16.76 7.30
CA LEU A 7 17.34 16.47 6.50
C LEU A 7 17.70 14.99 6.44
N PHE A 8 18.22 14.61 5.27
CA PHE A 8 18.77 13.32 4.87
C PHE A 8 19.72 12.69 5.89
N THR A 9 19.53 11.40 6.18
CA THR A 9 20.56 10.55 6.77
C THR A 9 20.64 9.22 6.02
N ASP A 10 21.87 8.80 5.71
CA ASP A 10 22.31 7.50 5.17
C ASP A 10 21.72 6.26 5.91
N ASP A 11 21.21 6.50 7.12
CA ASP A 11 20.57 5.54 8.02
C ASP A 11 19.25 4.93 7.47
N GLN A 12 18.39 5.70 6.79
CA GLN A 12 17.05 5.21 6.41
C GLN A 12 17.07 4.15 5.29
N HIS A 13 17.97 4.28 4.32
CA HIS A 13 18.14 3.30 3.24
C HIS A 13 18.62 1.95 3.77
N SER A 14 19.61 1.98 4.67
CA SER A 14 20.14 0.79 5.32
C SER A 14 19.07 0.09 6.16
N ARG A 15 18.27 0.86 6.91
CA ARG A 15 17.16 0.34 7.71
C ARG A 15 16.06 -0.29 6.85
N LEU A 16 15.67 0.33 5.74
CA LEU A 16 14.68 -0.23 4.82
C LEU A 16 15.16 -1.56 4.21
N ARG A 17 16.42 -1.63 3.75
CA ARG A 17 17.01 -2.87 3.24
C ARG A 17 17.03 -3.99 4.29
N GLN A 18 17.40 -3.69 5.53
CA GLN A 18 17.36 -4.66 6.63
C GLN A 18 15.94 -5.15 6.90
N LEU A 19 14.95 -4.26 6.85
CA LEU A 19 13.55 -4.62 7.03
C LEU A 19 13.04 -5.51 5.88
N VAL A 20 13.41 -5.22 4.63
CA VAL A 20 13.09 -6.07 3.47
C VAL A 20 13.69 -7.46 3.64
N LEU A 21 14.96 -7.57 4.05
CA LEU A 21 15.62 -8.86 4.31
C LEU A 21 14.92 -9.64 5.43
N LYS A 22 14.56 -8.96 6.53
CA LYS A 22 13.80 -9.56 7.62
C LYS A 22 12.44 -10.09 7.15
N CYS A 23 11.75 -9.37 6.27
CA CYS A 23 10.46 -9.78 5.72
C CYS A 23 10.56 -10.93 4.72
N SER A 24 11.61 -10.95 3.89
CA SER A 24 11.85 -12.00 2.90
C SER A 24 11.91 -13.39 3.53
N ASN A 25 12.45 -13.47 4.75
CA ASN A 25 12.62 -14.73 5.47
C ASN A 25 11.38 -15.16 6.28
N ASN A 26 10.30 -14.36 6.34
CA ASN A 26 9.11 -14.75 7.11
C ASN A 26 8.06 -15.46 6.25
N LYS A 27 7.63 -16.64 6.71
CA LYS A 27 6.51 -17.41 6.13
C LYS A 27 5.20 -17.02 6.84
N GLY A 28 4.87 -15.74 6.87
CA GLY A 28 3.66 -15.25 7.55
C GLY A 28 3.55 -13.72 7.55
N GLY A 29 2.41 -13.21 8.03
CA GLY A 29 2.22 -11.77 8.23
C GLY A 29 3.01 -11.29 9.45
N THR A 30 3.98 -10.40 9.25
CA THR A 30 4.72 -9.75 10.34
C THR A 30 4.06 -8.43 10.69
N LYS A 31 3.79 -8.15 11.96
CA LYS A 31 3.52 -6.78 12.40
C LYS A 31 4.83 -5.99 12.38
N MET A 32 4.85 -4.89 11.64
CA MET A 32 6.00 -4.00 11.53
C MET A 32 5.64 -2.61 12.05
N ALA A 33 6.63 -1.91 12.58
CA ALA A 33 6.47 -0.49 12.87
C ALA A 33 6.20 0.29 11.57
N PRO A 34 5.36 1.34 11.60
CA PRO A 34 5.19 2.22 10.45
C PRO A 34 6.53 2.78 9.98
N ILE A 35 6.68 2.88 8.66
CA ILE A 35 7.85 3.47 8.01
C ILE A 35 7.34 4.61 7.14
N GLN A 36 7.99 5.76 7.23
CA GLN A 36 7.78 6.85 6.29
C GLN A 36 8.75 6.65 5.13
N LEU A 37 8.21 6.69 3.91
CA LEU A 37 8.99 6.57 2.69
C LEU A 37 9.02 7.92 1.99
N GLU A 38 10.22 8.45 1.77
CA GLU A 38 10.42 9.60 0.90
C GLU A 38 10.41 9.13 -0.56
N LEU A 39 9.73 9.87 -1.42
CA LEU A 39 9.58 9.55 -2.84
C LEU A 39 10.19 10.68 -3.66
N ASP A 40 11.13 10.32 -4.54
CA ASP A 40 11.76 11.27 -5.45
C ASP A 40 10.85 11.49 -6.66
N GLY A 41 9.82 12.33 -6.51
CA GLY A 41 8.92 12.63 -7.62
C GLY A 41 7.65 13.40 -7.26
N SER A 42 6.96 13.87 -8.29
CA SER A 42 5.64 14.49 -8.13
C SER A 42 4.57 13.43 -7.83
N PRO A 43 3.55 13.75 -7.00
CA PRO A 43 2.45 12.84 -6.72
C PRO A 43 1.73 12.35 -7.98
N ILE A 44 1.48 11.04 -8.04
CA ILE A 44 0.61 10.43 -9.06
C ILE A 44 -0.76 10.12 -8.45
N PHE A 45 -1.80 10.60 -9.12
CA PHE A 45 -3.19 10.21 -8.88
C PHE A 45 -3.77 9.43 -10.06
N LEU A 46 -3.96 8.12 -9.91
CA LEU A 46 -4.60 7.28 -10.94
C LEU A 46 -6.04 6.95 -10.57
N LYS A 47 -6.92 6.95 -11.58
CA LYS A 47 -8.32 6.54 -11.41
C LYS A 47 -8.43 5.05 -11.04
N ARG A 48 -9.46 4.71 -10.26
CA ARG A 48 -9.77 3.31 -9.92
C ARG A 48 -10.07 2.47 -11.17
N ARG A 49 -9.72 1.18 -11.13
CA ARG A 49 -10.15 0.21 -12.14
C ARG A 49 -11.63 -0.13 -11.98
N ILE A 50 -12.27 -0.55 -13.07
CA ILE A 50 -13.64 -1.04 -13.05
C ILE A 50 -13.68 -2.35 -12.27
N ILE A 51 -14.57 -2.42 -11.29
CA ILE A 51 -14.83 -3.65 -10.52
C ILE A 51 -16.04 -4.34 -11.15
N PRO A 52 -15.91 -5.61 -11.59
CA PRO A 52 -17.03 -6.41 -12.07
C PRO A 52 -18.18 -6.41 -11.07
N LEU A 53 -19.41 -6.37 -11.57
CA LEU A 53 -20.60 -6.20 -10.73
C LEU A 53 -20.66 -7.19 -9.56
N GLY A 54 -20.47 -8.49 -9.84
CA GLY A 54 -20.49 -9.54 -8.82
C GLY A 54 -19.36 -9.50 -7.79
N LEU A 55 -18.35 -8.64 -7.98
CA LEU A 55 -17.25 -8.46 -7.04
C LEU A 55 -17.36 -7.17 -6.21
N ARG A 56 -18.32 -6.28 -6.49
CA ARG A 56 -18.40 -4.99 -5.79
C ARG A 56 -18.66 -5.15 -4.29
N GLU A 57 -19.66 -5.93 -3.93
CA GLU A 57 -20.06 -6.19 -2.54
C GLU A 57 -19.01 -7.01 -1.79
N PRO A 58 -18.45 -8.10 -2.36
CA PRO A 58 -17.31 -8.80 -1.77
C PRO A 58 -16.09 -7.89 -1.54
N VAL A 59 -15.73 -7.04 -2.51
CA VAL A 59 -14.60 -6.10 -2.37
C VAL A 59 -14.89 -5.08 -1.30
N LYS A 60 -16.11 -4.51 -1.27
CA LYS A 60 -16.52 -3.56 -0.24
C LYS A 60 -16.40 -4.17 1.15
N LYS A 61 -16.91 -5.38 1.36
CA LYS A 61 -16.81 -6.09 2.64
C LYS A 61 -15.36 -6.26 3.08
N VAL A 62 -14.47 -6.67 2.18
CA VAL A 62 -13.04 -6.81 2.51
C VAL A 62 -12.40 -5.47 2.88
N LEU A 63 -12.76 -4.37 2.19
CA LEU A 63 -12.27 -3.04 2.54
C LEU A 63 -12.79 -2.58 3.91
N ASP A 64 -14.08 -2.78 4.20
CA ASP A 64 -14.69 -2.45 5.49
C ASP A 64 -14.01 -3.24 6.63
N ASP A 65 -13.82 -4.56 6.45
CA ASP A 65 -13.11 -5.42 7.41
C ASP A 65 -11.67 -4.94 7.67
N LEU A 66 -10.99 -4.42 6.65
CA LEU A 66 -9.62 -3.89 6.78
C LEU A 66 -9.60 -2.56 7.53
N VAL A 67 -10.62 -1.73 7.36
CA VAL A 67 -10.80 -0.49 8.13
C VAL A 67 -11.10 -0.82 9.59
N GLU A 68 -12.02 -1.74 9.85
CA GLU A 68 -12.37 -2.19 11.21
C GLU A 68 -11.16 -2.77 11.95
N LYS A 69 -10.31 -3.52 11.25
CA LYS A 69 -9.05 -4.07 11.80
C LYS A 69 -7.94 -3.03 11.97
N GLY A 70 -8.16 -1.78 11.58
CA GLY A 70 -7.15 -0.71 11.62
C GLY A 70 -6.00 -0.91 10.65
N VAL A 71 -6.18 -1.74 9.62
CA VAL A 71 -5.17 -1.95 8.55
C VAL A 71 -5.24 -0.82 7.52
N LEU A 72 -6.45 -0.34 7.22
CA LEU A 72 -6.69 0.81 6.35
C LEU A 72 -7.29 1.96 7.15
N THR A 73 -6.97 3.18 6.77
CA THR A 73 -7.58 4.39 7.31
C THR A 73 -8.27 5.15 6.16
N PRO A 74 -9.57 5.44 6.25
CA PRO A 74 -10.25 6.28 5.28
C PRO A 74 -9.62 7.66 5.21
N VAL A 75 -9.52 8.21 4.00
CA VAL A 75 -9.04 9.58 3.76
C VAL A 75 -10.01 10.29 2.83
N ASP A 76 -10.33 11.55 3.11
CA ASP A 76 -11.22 12.35 2.28
C ASP A 76 -10.52 12.82 1.00
N TYR A 77 -9.24 13.16 1.11
CA TYR A 77 -8.43 13.69 0.02
C TYR A 77 -7.01 13.13 0.07
N SER A 78 -6.46 12.84 -1.10
CA SER A 78 -5.06 12.43 -1.26
C SER A 78 -4.52 12.91 -2.60
N VAL A 79 -3.27 13.40 -2.59
CA VAL A 79 -2.52 13.73 -3.81
C VAL A 79 -1.94 12.48 -4.50
N TRP A 80 -1.86 11.36 -3.77
CA TRP A 80 -1.45 10.06 -4.28
C TRP A 80 -2.65 9.12 -4.39
N ALA A 81 -2.80 8.42 -5.52
CA ALA A 81 -3.78 7.36 -5.66
C ALA A 81 -3.30 6.23 -6.56
N THR A 82 -3.37 5.01 -6.04
CA THR A 82 -3.01 3.78 -6.73
C THR A 82 -4.26 2.97 -7.01
N PRO A 83 -4.46 2.44 -8.24
CA PRO A 83 -5.63 1.64 -8.53
C PRO A 83 -5.54 0.29 -7.80
N ILE A 84 -6.69 -0.16 -7.30
CA ILE A 84 -6.82 -1.49 -6.70
C ILE A 84 -6.75 -2.57 -7.79
N VAL A 85 -6.03 -3.63 -7.46
CA VAL A 85 -5.96 -4.92 -8.14
C VAL A 85 -6.72 -5.94 -7.28
N ILE A 86 -7.60 -6.69 -7.92
CA ILE A 86 -8.36 -7.75 -7.27
C ILE A 86 -7.77 -9.09 -7.70
N SER A 87 -7.41 -9.92 -6.73
CA SER A 87 -7.07 -11.33 -6.91
C SER A 87 -8.04 -12.19 -6.11
N LEU A 88 -8.17 -13.49 -6.41
CA LEU A 88 -8.91 -14.40 -5.54
C LEU A 88 -7.94 -15.06 -4.56
N LYS A 89 -8.35 -15.15 -3.29
CA LYS A 89 -7.62 -15.95 -2.30
C LYS A 89 -7.69 -17.44 -2.64
N ARG A 90 -6.93 -18.25 -1.91
CA ARG A 90 -6.88 -19.71 -2.08
C ARG A 90 -8.24 -20.40 -1.98
N ASP A 91 -9.21 -19.79 -1.29
CA ASP A 91 -10.59 -20.28 -1.19
C ASP A 91 -11.42 -20.09 -2.48
N GLY A 92 -10.89 -19.36 -3.48
CA GLY A 92 -11.53 -19.09 -4.76
C GLY A 92 -12.73 -18.14 -4.68
N LYS A 93 -13.04 -17.60 -3.51
CA LYS A 93 -14.27 -16.82 -3.26
C LYS A 93 -13.98 -15.45 -2.68
N THR A 94 -12.98 -15.34 -1.81
CA THR A 94 -12.68 -14.09 -1.12
C THR A 94 -11.76 -13.23 -1.98
N PRO A 95 -12.13 -11.97 -2.30
CA PRO A 95 -11.22 -11.04 -2.95
C PRO A 95 -10.00 -10.73 -2.09
N GLY A 96 -8.81 -10.89 -2.65
CA GLY A 96 -7.59 -10.23 -2.23
C GLY A 96 -7.54 -8.83 -2.84
N ILE A 97 -7.20 -7.84 -2.01
CA ILE A 97 -7.07 -6.43 -2.40
C ILE A 97 -5.60 -6.08 -2.38
N CYS A 98 -5.08 -5.61 -3.51
CA CYS A 98 -3.70 -5.12 -3.65
C CYS A 98 -3.70 -3.76 -4.36
N GLY A 99 -2.72 -2.90 -4.09
CA GLY A 99 -2.46 -1.72 -4.91
C GLY A 99 -1.50 -2.05 -6.08
N ASP A 100 -1.71 -1.48 -7.26
CA ASP A 100 -0.72 -1.52 -8.35
C ASP A 100 0.41 -0.51 -8.11
N TYR A 101 1.27 -0.81 -7.13
CA TYR A 101 2.37 0.08 -6.74
C TYR A 101 3.44 0.20 -7.83
N ARG A 102 3.55 -0.79 -8.72
CA ARG A 102 4.49 -0.79 -9.85
C ARG A 102 4.31 0.42 -10.75
N ILE A 103 3.07 0.85 -10.99
CA ILE A 103 2.77 1.99 -11.87
C ILE A 103 2.70 3.34 -11.15
N THR A 104 2.83 3.34 -9.81
CA THR A 104 2.72 4.52 -8.93
C THR A 104 3.98 4.68 -8.08
N VAL A 105 3.91 4.34 -6.79
CA VAL A 105 4.95 4.60 -5.77
C VAL A 105 6.30 4.01 -6.16
N ASN A 106 6.32 2.80 -6.74
CA ASN A 106 7.58 2.09 -7.04
C ASN A 106 8.42 2.78 -8.13
N LYS A 107 7.84 3.69 -8.92
CA LYS A 107 8.59 4.46 -9.92
C LYS A 107 9.48 5.53 -9.32
N TYR A 108 9.15 5.97 -8.11
CA TYR A 108 9.82 7.06 -7.39
C TYR A 108 10.52 6.58 -6.13
N SER A 109 10.45 5.26 -5.90
CA SER A 109 11.12 4.57 -4.82
C SER A 109 12.52 4.19 -5.31
N ASN A 110 13.50 5.09 -5.22
CA ASN A 110 14.90 4.78 -5.55
C ASN A 110 15.46 3.89 -4.44
N HIS A 111 15.53 2.56 -4.58
CA HIS A 111 15.98 1.63 -3.53
C HIS A 111 16.96 0.59 -4.08
#